data_AF-E6QAT1-F1
#
_entry.id   AF-E6QAT1-F1
#
_cell.length_a   1.000
_cell.length_b   1.000
_cell.length_c   1.000
_cell.angle_alpha   90.00
_cell.angle_beta   90.00
_cell.angle_gamma   90.00
#
_symmetry.space_group_name_H-M   'P 1'
#
loop_
_entity.id
_entity.type
_entity.pdbx_description
1 polymer ?
#
loop_
_entity_poly.entity_id
_entity_poly.type
_entity_poly.pdbx_seq_one_letter_code
_entity_poly.pdbx_strand_id
1 'polypeptide(L)'
;MTSMHETPDSHEQVPFSPVPLPETPASVAAPMMSDPELRHHRIAEAAYFLAEQKGFPADQAEACWLAAEQDIDREGLAAER
;
A
#
# COMPACT_ATOMS: atom_id res chain seq x y z
N MET A 1 -30.02 -55.45 25.30
CA MET A 1 -29.94 -54.73 24.02
C MET A 1 -29.44 -53.33 24.31
N THR A 2 -28.28 -53.01 23.76
CA THR A 2 -27.50 -51.79 23.97
C THR A 2 -28.16 -50.58 23.28
N SER A 3 -28.16 -49.43 23.95
CA SER A 3 -28.21 -48.12 23.29
C SER A 3 -27.52 -47.07 24.17
N MET A 4 -26.23 -46.95 23.89
CA MET A 4 -25.45 -45.73 23.72
C MET A 4 -26.20 -44.43 24.10
N HIS A 5 -25.92 -43.87 25.27
CA HIS A 5 -26.05 -42.43 25.45
C HIS A 5 -24.65 -41.90 25.76
N GLU A 6 -24.08 -41.40 24.67
CA GLU A 6 -22.82 -40.70 24.51
C GLU A 6 -22.73 -39.54 25.51
N THR A 7 -21.60 -39.44 26.21
CA THR A 7 -21.19 -38.24 26.90
C THR A 7 -20.59 -37.27 25.88
N PRO A 8 -21.13 -36.06 25.69
CA PRO A 8 -20.30 -34.92 25.33
C PRO A 8 -19.79 -34.35 26.67
N ASP A 9 -18.67 -34.86 27.18
CA ASP A 9 -17.33 -34.32 26.93
C ASP A 9 -17.33 -32.80 26.84
N SER A 10 -16.88 -32.20 27.94
CA SER A 10 -16.12 -30.95 28.01
C SER A 10 -16.33 -30.03 26.81
N HIS A 11 -17.36 -29.18 26.90
CA HIS A 11 -17.35 -27.91 26.19
C HIS A 11 -16.17 -27.11 26.75
N GLU A 12 -15.01 -27.32 26.13
CA GLU A 12 -13.84 -26.47 26.16
C GLU A 12 -14.34 -25.06 25.84
N GLN A 13 -14.65 -24.30 26.89
CA GLN A 13 -14.80 -22.85 26.81
C GLN A 13 -13.41 -22.32 26.49
N VAL A 14 -13.06 -22.39 25.20
CA VAL A 14 -12.05 -21.53 24.63
C VAL A 14 -12.45 -20.09 25.00
N PRO A 15 -11.61 -19.35 25.73
CA PRO A 15 -11.86 -17.93 25.89
C PRO A 15 -11.80 -17.37 24.48
N PHE A 16 -12.95 -16.95 23.94
CA PHE A 16 -13.00 -16.12 22.74
C PHE A 16 -12.13 -14.89 23.06
N SER A 17 -10.89 -14.96 22.62
CA SER A 17 -10.00 -13.81 22.56
C SER A 17 -10.75 -12.75 21.76
N PRO A 18 -10.76 -11.49 22.21
CA PRO A 18 -11.48 -10.45 21.49
C PRO A 18 -10.92 -10.41 20.07
N VAL A 19 -11.82 -10.53 19.09
CA VAL A 19 -11.52 -10.29 17.68
C VAL A 19 -10.75 -8.96 17.60
N PRO A 20 -9.55 -8.92 17.01
CA PRO A 20 -8.86 -7.65 16.82
C PRO A 20 -9.78 -6.76 15.97
N LEU A 21 -9.99 -5.52 16.43
CA LEU A 21 -10.72 -4.50 15.68
C LEU A 21 -10.22 -4.49 14.23
N PRO A 22 -11.07 -4.17 13.24
CA PRO A 22 -10.55 -3.80 11.93
C PRO A 22 -9.62 -2.62 12.18
N GLU A 23 -8.32 -2.88 12.06
CA GLU A 23 -7.35 -1.87 11.74
C GLU A 23 -7.82 -1.34 10.39
N THR A 24 -8.72 -0.35 10.46
CA THR A 24 -8.72 0.74 9.50
C THR A 24 -7.24 1.00 9.28
N PRO A 25 -6.70 0.93 8.04
CA PRO A 25 -5.37 1.45 7.83
C PRO A 25 -5.51 2.91 8.25
N ALA A 26 -5.15 3.19 9.50
CA ALA A 26 -4.85 4.50 9.98
C ALA A 26 -3.75 4.87 9.03
N SER A 27 -4.19 5.60 7.99
CA SER A 27 -3.38 6.35 7.05
C SER A 27 -2.22 6.81 7.89
N VAL A 28 -1.11 6.07 7.75
CA VAL A 28 0.07 6.30 8.55
C VAL A 28 0.40 7.73 8.22
N ALA A 29 0.19 8.60 9.20
CA ALA A 29 0.45 10.02 9.06
C ALA A 29 1.82 10.13 8.41
N ALA A 30 1.82 10.58 7.16
CA ALA A 30 2.98 10.46 6.28
C ALA A 30 4.17 11.06 7.03
N PRO A 31 5.26 10.31 7.22
CA PRO A 31 6.44 10.88 7.84
C PRO A 31 6.88 12.05 6.96
N MET A 32 6.97 13.24 7.56
CA MET A 32 7.54 14.49 7.01
C MET A 32 9.07 14.34 6.78
N MET A 33 9.52 13.18 6.32
CA MET A 33 10.90 12.87 6.00
C MET A 33 10.85 12.06 4.72
N SER A 34 11.18 12.71 3.61
CA SER A 34 11.39 12.18 2.26
C SER A 34 11.33 10.65 2.15
N ASP A 35 10.11 10.11 2.19
CA ASP A 35 9.92 8.67 2.21
C ASP A 35 10.25 8.16 0.79
N PRO A 36 11.27 7.31 0.64
CA PRO A 36 11.72 6.88 -0.68
C PRO A 36 10.63 6.10 -1.42
N GLU A 37 9.74 5.40 -0.70
CA GLU A 37 8.61 4.69 -1.30
C GLU A 37 7.56 5.68 -1.79
N LEU A 38 7.27 6.74 -1.02
CA LEU A 38 6.38 7.82 -1.46
C LEU A 38 6.95 8.54 -2.68
N ARG A 39 8.25 8.84 -2.71
CA ARG A 39 8.91 9.43 -3.89
C ARG A 39 8.77 8.50 -5.10
N HIS A 40 9.06 7.21 -4.93
CA HIS A 40 8.94 6.22 -6.00
C HIS A 40 7.51 6.12 -6.55
N HIS A 41 6.51 6.10 -5.66
CA HIS A 41 5.11 6.08 -6.05
C HIS A 41 4.74 7.31 -6.90
N ARG A 42 5.12 8.51 -6.46
CA ARG A 42 4.87 9.75 -7.22
C ARG A 42 5.55 9.76 -8.58
N ILE A 43 6.78 9.24 -8.68
CA ILE A 43 7.49 9.09 -9.95
C ILE A 43 6.74 8.14 -10.87
N ALA A 44 6.28 6.99 -10.37
CA ALA A 44 5.56 6.02 -11.17
C ALA A 44 4.25 6.60 -11.74
N GLU A 45 3.49 7.34 -10.92
CA GLU A 45 2.26 8.02 -11.34
C GLU A 45 2.54 9.09 -12.42
N ALA A 46 3.54 9.94 -12.19
CA ALA A 46 3.93 10.98 -13.16
C ALA A 46 4.45 10.38 -14.47
N ALA A 47 5.25 9.31 -14.40
CA ALA A 47 5.74 8.59 -15.57
C ALA A 47 4.60 7.96 -16.38
N TYR A 48 3.61 7.37 -15.69
CA TYR A 48 2.40 6.83 -16.32
C TYR A 48 1.62 7.93 -17.03
N PHE A 49 1.39 9.07 -16.38
CA PHE A 49 0.69 10.21 -16.97
C PHE A 49 1.42 10.77 -18.20
N LEU A 50 2.76 10.87 -18.16
CA LEU A 50 3.57 11.28 -19.30
C LEU A 50 3.49 10.28 -20.46
N ALA A 51 3.49 8.99 -20.16
CA ALA A 51 3.32 7.94 -21.17
C ALA A 51 1.92 8.01 -21.79
N GLU A 52 0.88 8.19 -20.97
CA GLU A 52 -0.51 8.31 -21.43
C GLU A 52 -0.70 9.51 -22.38
N GLN A 53 -0.17 10.69 -22.02
CA GLN A 53 -0.21 11.88 -22.88
C GLN A 53 0.48 11.68 -24.23
N LYS A 54 1.46 10.77 -24.29
CA LYS A 54 2.19 10.41 -25.52
C LYS A 54 1.57 9.21 -26.25
N GLY A 55 0.54 8.59 -25.70
CA GLY A 55 -0.10 7.39 -26.26
C GLY A 55 0.65 6.08 -26.00
N PHE A 56 1.31 5.97 -24.84
CA PHE A 56 2.10 4.80 -24.41
C PHE A 56 3.16 4.32 -25.42
N PRO A 57 4.12 5.20 -25.78
CA PRO A 57 5.23 4.82 -26.64
C PRO A 57 6.09 3.70 -26.02
N ALA A 58 6.18 2.55 -26.70
CA ALA A 58 6.90 1.36 -26.22
C ALA A 58 8.39 1.63 -25.91
N ASP A 59 9.05 2.46 -26.72
CA ASP A 59 10.48 2.77 -26.58
C ASP A 59 10.79 3.99 -25.69
N GLN A 60 9.78 4.58 -25.04
CA GLN A 60 9.97 5.80 -24.23
C GLN A 60 9.50 5.65 -22.78
N ALA A 61 9.23 4.44 -22.31
CA ALA A 61 8.89 4.20 -20.90
C ALA A 61 9.99 4.74 -19.97
N GLU A 62 11.26 4.43 -20.26
CA GLU A 62 12.42 4.93 -19.51
C GLU A 62 12.54 6.46 -19.59
N ALA A 63 12.29 7.04 -20.77
CA ALA A 63 12.34 8.50 -20.94
C ALA A 63 11.23 9.20 -20.14
N CYS A 64 10.03 8.62 -20.06
CA CYS A 64 8.94 9.14 -19.24
C CYS A 64 9.25 9.01 -17.75
N TRP A 65 9.87 7.90 -17.33
CA TRP A 65 10.36 7.71 -15.97
C TRP A 65 11.41 8.77 -15.58
N LEU A 66 12.45 8.95 -16.40
CA LEU A 66 13.52 9.91 -16.13
C LEU A 66 13.02 11.36 -16.08
N ALA A 67 12.03 11.69 -16.91
CA ALA A 67 11.39 13.01 -16.90
C ALA A 67 10.56 13.22 -15.62
N ALA A 68 9.82 12.20 -15.18
CA ALA A 68 9.06 12.23 -13.93
C ALA A 68 9.97 12.36 -12.70
N GLU A 69 11.11 11.65 -12.65
CA GLU A 69 12.10 11.78 -11.57
C GLU A 69 12.57 13.22 -11.39
N GLN A 70 12.97 13.87 -12.49
CA GLN A 70 13.45 15.26 -12.47
C GLN A 70 12.37 16.25 -12.03
N ASP A 71 11.11 15.98 -12.35
CA ASP A 71 9.99 16.85 -12.01
C ASP A 71 9.68 16.77 -10.50
N ILE A 72 9.55 15.54 -9.97
CA ILE A 72 9.31 15.31 -8.54
C ILE A 72 10.48 15.80 -7.68
N ASP A 73 11.72 15.62 -8.13
CA ASP A 73 12.91 16.14 -7.41
C ASP A 73 12.93 17.67 -7.37
N ARG A 74 12.49 18.33 -8.45
CA ARG A 74 12.38 19.78 -8.50
C ARG A 74 11.31 20.31 -7.55
N GLU A 75 10.17 19.63 -7.48
CA GLU A 75 9.09 19.98 -6.54
C GLU A 75 9.52 19.81 -5.08
N GLY A 76 10.23 18.71 -4.76
CA GLY A 76 10.77 18.47 -3.42
C GLY A 76 11.78 19.54 -2.98
N LEU A 77 12.68 19.94 -3.88
CA LEU A 77 13.64 21.03 -3.62
C LEU A 77 12.98 22.41 -3.46
N ALA A 78 11.86 22.65 -4.15
CA ALA A 78 11.12 23.92 -4.05
C ALA A 78 10.28 24.01 -2.77
N ALA A 79 9.80 22.88 -2.24
CA ALA A 79 9.01 22.83 -1.01
C ALA A 79 9.83 23.00 0.29
N GLU A 80 11.16 22.89 0.20
CA GLU A 80 12.10 23.00 1.33
C GLU A 80 12.69 24.42 1.53
N ARG A 81 12.15 25.46 0.86
CA ARG A 81 12.58 26.88 1.00
C ARG A 81 11.52 27.76 1.66
#